data_AF-A0A9K3L9G8-F1
#
_entry.id   AF-A0A9K3L9G8-F1
#
_cell.length_a   1.000
_cell.length_b   1.000
_cell.length_c   1.000
_cell.angle_alpha   90.00
_cell.angle_beta   90.00
_cell.angle_gamma   90.00
#
_symmetry.space_group_name_H-M   'P 1'
#
loop_
_entity.id
_entity.type
_entity.pdbx_description
1 polymer ?
#
loop_
_entity_poly.entity_id
_entity_poly.type
_entity_poly.pdbx_seq_one_letter_code
_entity_poly.pdbx_strand_id
1 'polypeptide(L)'
;MNSDLLPSSPPSPHCTKKQRKGTPTAQEKGTNEETNSFQQMYDDVSVHNVMDQEQDIQEQFMFMEHSCGAIMLHALSFLDVVTLLRKQVVSKHFKDLCTKAITSKCGKDGPKPLSSEQLRKAVGKFCEIMYKEGSSNKEEMEEIACNYGFPIDSWNVSKVIDMSQLFSGQTYFNEYIGSWDTSNVRTMQGMFENATYFNQDIGKWDVSNVFTMSGMFSGAEQFNQYIGGWDVSMVVYMAGMFEGATRFNQDIGNWDVSNAEFMDDMFKGAKEFNQDIGRWDVTNVRYMEGMFYGAEKFNQYIGGWNVSYVRDMSGMFRNALTFNQDIGRWDVSSLREMSEMFEGAEEFNQDIGNWNIFNYGMYGSNG
;
A
#
# COMPACT_ATOMS: atom_id res chain seq x y z
N MET A 1 -40.43 -30.26 22.64
CA MET A 1 -39.07 -30.85 22.58
C MET A 1 -38.11 -29.72 22.28
N ASN A 2 -37.06 -29.65 23.08
CA ASN A 2 -36.08 -28.57 23.26
C ASN A 2 -35.34 -28.12 22.01
N SER A 3 -34.92 -26.84 21.99
CA SER A 3 -33.52 -26.35 22.07
C SER A 3 -33.45 -24.93 21.45
N ASP A 4 -33.30 -23.87 22.23
CA ASP A 4 -32.02 -23.22 22.63
C ASP A 4 -31.19 -22.71 21.42
N LEU A 5 -31.13 -21.39 21.19
CA LEU A 5 -30.14 -20.39 21.69
C LEU A 5 -29.02 -20.10 20.67
N LEU A 6 -29.05 -18.92 20.01
CA LEU A 6 -28.06 -17.83 20.10
C LEU A 6 -28.23 -16.79 18.95
N PRO A 7 -27.85 -15.51 19.18
CA PRO A 7 -28.24 -14.37 18.35
C PRO A 7 -27.21 -13.98 17.27
N SER A 8 -27.72 -13.42 16.17
CA SER A 8 -26.97 -12.80 15.09
C SER A 8 -26.41 -11.42 15.47
N SER A 9 -25.19 -11.17 15.00
CA SER A 9 -24.34 -9.99 15.19
C SER A 9 -24.98 -8.65 14.74
N PRO A 10 -24.56 -7.50 15.32
CA PRO A 10 -25.13 -6.18 15.00
C PRO A 10 -24.60 -5.59 13.67
N PRO A 11 -25.33 -4.63 13.08
CA PRO A 11 -25.08 -4.12 11.73
C PRO A 11 -23.92 -3.12 11.65
N SER A 12 -23.16 -3.20 10.55
CA SER A 12 -22.15 -2.22 10.13
C SER A 12 -22.78 -0.85 9.82
N PRO A 13 -22.16 0.27 10.24
CA PRO A 13 -22.66 1.60 9.90
C PRO A 13 -22.23 1.99 8.47
N HIS A 14 -23.13 1.81 7.52
CA HIS A 14 -23.07 2.50 6.22
C HIS A 14 -23.53 3.95 6.39
N CYS A 15 -22.68 4.91 6.03
CA CYS A 15 -23.06 6.31 5.97
C CYS A 15 -23.22 6.75 4.50
N THR A 16 -24.46 6.78 4.02
CA THR A 16 -24.82 7.36 2.70
C THR A 16 -25.13 8.85 2.84
N LYS A 17 -24.47 9.70 2.04
CA LYS A 17 -24.76 11.14 1.97
C LYS A 17 -26.06 11.40 1.19
N LYS A 18 -27.05 12.02 1.84
CA LYS A 18 -28.23 12.62 1.19
C LYS A 18 -27.87 14.01 0.67
N GLN A 19 -28.05 14.23 -0.63
CA GLN A 19 -28.03 15.55 -1.26
C GLN A 19 -29.25 16.38 -0.84
N ARG A 20 -29.06 17.67 -0.55
CA ARG A 20 -30.09 18.70 -0.74
C ARG A 20 -29.48 19.97 -1.33
N LYS A 21 -30.14 20.45 -2.38
CA LYS A 21 -29.91 21.71 -3.11
C LYS A 21 -30.38 22.92 -2.30
N GLY A 22 -29.67 24.03 -2.42
CA GLY A 22 -30.12 25.37 -2.03
C GLY A 22 -29.05 26.43 -2.33
N THR A 23 -29.29 27.26 -3.34
CA THR A 23 -28.50 28.44 -3.75
C THR A 23 -29.02 29.73 -3.03
N PRO A 24 -28.34 30.89 -3.10
CA PRO A 24 -27.95 31.64 -1.89
C PRO A 24 -28.55 33.06 -1.81
N THR A 25 -28.54 33.65 -0.61
CA THR A 25 -28.64 35.11 -0.43
C THR A 25 -27.79 35.59 0.75
N ALA A 26 -27.30 36.82 0.61
CA ALA A 26 -26.09 37.37 1.19
C ALA A 26 -26.25 38.07 2.55
N GLN A 27 -25.07 38.34 3.13
CA GLN A 27 -24.69 39.32 4.15
C GLN A 27 -24.97 38.98 5.62
N GLU A 28 -23.90 38.53 6.30
CA GLU A 28 -23.47 39.17 7.53
C GLU A 28 -21.94 39.02 7.71
N LYS A 29 -21.30 40.12 8.10
CA LYS A 29 -19.85 40.28 8.27
C LYS A 29 -19.40 39.66 9.59
N GLY A 30 -18.33 38.87 9.56
CA GLY A 30 -17.56 38.51 10.75
C GLY A 30 -16.66 37.30 10.53
N THR A 31 -15.33 37.53 10.56
CA THR A 31 -14.24 36.55 10.78
C THR A 31 -14.20 35.33 9.84
N ASN A 32 -13.45 35.40 8.74
CA ASN A 32 -13.12 34.22 7.90
C ASN A 32 -11.85 34.44 7.05
N GLU A 33 -10.75 34.94 7.64
CA GLU A 33 -9.44 35.01 6.96
C GLU A 33 -8.46 33.89 7.39
N GLU A 34 -8.76 33.10 8.43
CA GLU A 34 -7.87 32.01 8.88
C GLU A 34 -8.28 30.61 8.37
N THR A 35 -9.50 30.44 7.87
CA THR A 35 -10.01 29.14 7.38
C THR A 35 -9.84 28.94 5.87
N ASN A 36 -9.42 29.97 5.13
CA ASN A 36 -9.16 29.89 3.69
C ASN A 36 -7.68 29.66 3.34
N SER A 37 -6.79 29.65 4.34
CA SER A 37 -5.34 29.50 4.15
C SER A 37 -4.89 28.04 4.02
N PHE A 38 -5.61 27.07 4.62
CA PHE A 38 -5.23 25.65 4.56
C PHE A 38 -5.58 24.96 3.24
N GLN A 39 -6.70 25.32 2.60
CA GLN A 39 -7.06 24.78 1.29
C GLN A 39 -6.20 25.40 0.18
N GLN A 40 -5.89 26.70 0.27
CA GLN A 40 -4.90 27.33 -0.63
C GLN A 40 -3.49 26.78 -0.43
N MET A 41 -3.07 26.42 0.79
CA MET A 41 -1.79 25.73 1.02
C MET A 41 -1.76 24.32 0.41
N TYR A 42 -2.89 23.62 0.36
CA TYR A 42 -3.00 22.30 -0.26
C TYR A 42 -3.08 22.38 -1.80
N ASP A 43 -3.71 23.42 -2.33
CA ASP A 43 -3.89 23.62 -3.77
C ASP A 43 -2.62 24.25 -4.43
N ASP A 44 -1.86 25.09 -3.72
CA ASP A 44 -0.55 25.64 -4.17
C ASP A 44 0.56 24.58 -4.21
N VAL A 45 0.42 23.47 -3.46
CA VAL A 45 1.34 22.32 -3.50
C VAL A 45 1.25 21.56 -4.84
N SER A 46 0.19 21.76 -5.62
CA SER A 46 -0.01 20.99 -6.86
C SER A 46 0.61 21.59 -8.13
N VAL A 47 1.21 22.80 -8.12
CA VAL A 47 1.66 23.44 -9.38
C VAL A 47 3.02 24.17 -9.36
N HIS A 48 3.81 24.24 -8.27
CA HIS A 48 5.11 24.94 -8.31
C HIS A 48 6.34 24.07 -7.99
N ASN A 49 7.39 24.27 -8.79
CA ASN A 49 8.64 23.50 -8.85
C ASN A 49 9.22 23.18 -7.45
N VAL A 50 9.32 21.88 -7.16
CA VAL A 50 9.82 21.31 -5.90
C VAL A 50 11.26 21.76 -5.56
N MET A 51 12.07 22.13 -6.56
CA MET A 51 13.49 22.46 -6.34
C MET A 51 13.75 23.85 -5.74
N ASP A 52 12.89 24.85 -6.00
CA ASP A 52 13.14 26.23 -5.50
C ASP A 52 12.68 26.40 -4.05
N GLN A 53 11.69 25.61 -3.58
CA GLN A 53 11.27 25.60 -2.18
C GLN A 53 12.23 24.84 -1.28
N GLU A 54 12.86 23.76 -1.76
CA GLU A 54 13.83 23.00 -0.97
C GLU A 54 15.03 23.87 -0.54
N GLN A 55 15.48 24.78 -1.40
CA GLN A 55 16.67 25.59 -1.12
C GLN A 55 16.40 26.73 -0.13
N ASP A 56 15.29 27.45 -0.27
CA ASP A 56 14.87 28.52 0.65
C ASP A 56 14.51 27.96 2.04
N ILE A 57 13.91 26.77 2.06
CA ILE A 57 13.60 26.04 3.29
C ILE A 57 14.90 25.54 3.94
N GLN A 58 15.85 24.97 3.19
CA GLN A 58 17.14 24.55 3.72
C GLN A 58 17.97 25.72 4.30
N GLU A 59 17.89 26.92 3.73
CA GLU A 59 18.57 28.10 4.29
C GLU A 59 17.94 28.56 5.61
N GLN A 60 16.61 28.55 5.74
CA GLN A 60 15.93 28.80 7.03
C GLN A 60 16.20 27.71 8.07
N PHE A 61 16.35 26.45 7.65
CA PHE A 61 16.64 25.31 8.52
C PHE A 61 18.10 25.27 8.99
N MET A 62 19.07 25.59 8.13
CA MET A 62 20.47 25.80 8.55
C MET A 62 20.55 26.91 9.61
N PHE A 63 19.72 27.94 9.52
CA PHE A 63 19.66 29.00 10.52
C PHE A 63 19.17 28.49 11.90
N MET A 64 18.26 27.51 11.93
CA MET A 64 17.83 26.83 13.16
C MET A 64 18.89 25.87 13.72
N GLU A 65 19.63 25.16 12.85
CA GLU A 65 20.72 24.27 13.27
C GLU A 65 21.90 25.04 13.90
N HIS A 66 22.21 26.22 13.38
CA HIS A 66 23.29 27.07 13.90
C HIS A 66 22.93 27.86 15.17
N SER A 67 21.63 28.02 15.46
CA SER A 67 21.13 28.88 16.53
C SER A 67 20.40 28.08 17.62
N CYS A 68 21.15 27.48 18.55
CA CYS A 68 20.63 27.04 19.85
C CYS A 68 19.45 26.02 19.82
N GLY A 69 19.59 24.93 19.05
CA GLY A 69 18.55 23.89 18.92
C GLY A 69 17.98 23.35 20.24
N ALA A 70 18.78 23.25 21.31
CA ALA A 70 18.28 22.83 22.64
C ALA A 70 17.38 23.88 23.31
N ILE A 71 17.67 25.18 23.15
CA ILE A 71 16.90 26.27 23.78
C ILE A 71 15.59 26.49 23.04
N MET A 72 15.57 26.34 21.71
CA MET A 72 14.33 26.42 20.92
C MET A 72 13.39 25.22 21.14
N LEU A 73 13.92 24.01 21.34
CA LEU A 73 13.10 22.81 21.66
C LEU A 73 12.32 22.95 22.98
N HIS A 74 12.83 23.74 23.94
CA HIS A 74 12.10 24.05 25.17
C HIS A 74 10.97 25.09 24.98
N ALA A 75 10.99 25.86 23.88
CA ALA A 75 9.99 26.89 23.57
C ALA A 75 8.88 26.37 22.63
N LEU A 76 9.12 25.28 21.91
CA LEU A 76 8.16 24.68 20.99
C LEU A 76 7.12 23.83 21.74
N SER A 77 5.86 23.92 21.32
CA SER A 77 4.84 22.99 21.81
C SER A 77 5.12 21.58 21.29
N PHE A 78 4.62 20.56 21.97
CA PHE A 78 4.72 19.17 21.50
C PHE A 78 4.14 19.01 20.08
N LEU A 79 3.08 19.75 19.76
CA LEU A 79 2.46 19.73 18.44
C LEU A 79 3.36 20.36 17.36
N ASP A 80 4.13 21.40 17.71
CA ASP A 80 5.11 21.99 16.80
C ASP A 80 6.25 21.01 16.51
N VAL A 81 6.73 20.28 17.54
CA VAL A 81 7.75 19.24 17.39
C VAL A 81 7.25 18.08 16.51
N VAL A 82 6.01 17.62 16.73
CA VAL A 82 5.35 16.60 15.91
C VAL A 82 5.22 17.06 14.46
N THR A 83 4.78 18.30 14.23
CA THR A 83 4.61 18.87 12.89
C THR A 83 5.94 19.01 12.16
N LEU A 84 7.00 19.42 12.86
CA LEU A 84 8.35 19.52 12.31
C LEU A 84 8.92 18.15 11.94
N LEU A 85 8.72 17.13 12.77
CA LEU A 85 9.16 15.77 12.52
C LEU A 85 8.50 15.12 11.28
N ARG A 86 7.29 15.55 10.91
CA ARG A 86 6.60 15.08 9.70
C ARG A 86 7.16 15.69 8.42
N LYS A 87 7.82 16.84 8.49
CA LYS A 87 8.48 17.41 7.31
C LYS A 87 9.67 16.51 6.99
N GLN A 88 9.66 15.83 5.85
CA GLN A 88 10.73 14.89 5.44
C GLN A 88 12.11 15.57 5.18
N VAL A 89 12.22 16.86 5.47
CA VAL A 89 13.38 17.73 5.21
C VAL A 89 14.31 17.87 6.43
N VAL A 90 13.94 17.34 7.61
CA VAL A 90 14.76 17.48 8.83
C VAL A 90 15.87 16.44 8.94
N SER A 91 17.06 16.90 9.34
CA SER A 91 18.26 16.09 9.49
C SER A 91 18.08 14.97 10.54
N LYS A 92 18.81 13.87 10.39
CA LYS A 92 18.84 12.76 11.37
C LYS A 92 19.13 13.28 12.79
N HIS A 93 20.04 14.23 12.91
CA HIS A 93 20.38 14.87 14.19
C HIS A 93 19.19 15.58 14.82
N PHE A 94 18.40 16.30 14.02
CA PHE A 94 17.19 16.96 14.50
C PHE A 94 16.11 15.96 14.93
N LYS A 95 15.92 14.87 14.16
CA LYS A 95 15.03 13.78 14.55
C LYS A 95 15.44 13.17 15.89
N ASP A 96 16.73 12.88 16.07
CA ASP A 96 17.29 12.36 17.33
C ASP A 96 17.08 13.33 18.50
N LEU A 97 17.19 14.64 18.28
CA LEU A 97 16.94 15.67 19.30
C LEU A 97 15.46 15.72 19.69
N CYS A 98 14.54 15.70 18.72
CA CYS A 98 13.10 15.67 18.98
C CYS A 98 12.69 14.38 19.69
N THR A 99 13.20 13.21 19.27
CA THR A 99 12.96 11.93 19.93
C THR A 99 13.50 11.94 21.37
N LYS A 100 14.68 12.52 21.63
CA LYS A 100 15.22 12.72 22.99
C LYS A 100 14.35 13.64 23.84
N ALA A 101 13.83 14.72 23.26
CA ALA A 101 12.92 15.63 23.95
C ALA A 101 11.62 14.92 24.35
N ILE A 102 11.05 14.09 23.47
CA ILE A 102 9.88 13.26 23.75
C ILE A 102 10.19 12.21 24.82
N THR A 103 11.26 11.43 24.65
CA THR A 103 11.66 10.39 25.62
C THR A 103 12.05 10.95 26.99
N SER A 104 12.46 12.22 27.11
CA SER A 104 12.68 12.85 28.41
C SER A 104 11.38 13.08 29.21
N LYS A 105 10.24 13.19 28.51
CA LYS A 105 8.91 13.33 29.10
C LYS A 105 8.27 11.97 29.42
N CYS A 106 8.65 10.94 28.68
CA CYS A 106 8.18 9.58 28.86
C CYS A 106 9.09 8.87 29.89
N GLY A 107 8.55 8.04 30.78
CA GLY A 107 9.35 7.38 31.84
C GLY A 107 10.56 6.58 31.31
N LYS A 108 11.46 6.17 32.24
CA LYS A 108 12.80 5.61 31.96
C LYS A 108 12.89 4.34 31.09
N ASP A 109 11.77 3.69 30.77
CA ASP A 109 11.79 2.36 30.15
C ASP A 109 11.88 2.38 28.61
N GLY A 110 11.64 3.53 27.95
CA GLY A 110 11.62 3.64 26.49
C GLY A 110 10.57 2.75 25.80
N PRO A 111 10.44 2.80 24.46
CA PRO A 111 9.49 1.98 23.72
C PRO A 111 9.89 0.49 23.78
N LYS A 112 8.99 -0.34 24.31
CA LYS A 112 9.17 -1.80 24.37
C LYS A 112 8.85 -2.41 23.00
N PRO A 113 9.49 -3.55 22.62
CA PRO A 113 9.10 -4.29 21.42
C PRO A 113 7.61 -4.63 21.45
N LEU A 114 6.92 -4.36 20.35
CA LEU A 114 5.48 -4.57 20.21
C LEU A 114 5.17 -5.98 19.74
N SER A 115 4.11 -6.58 20.28
CA SER A 115 3.43 -7.70 19.63
C SER A 115 2.58 -7.21 18.47
N SER A 116 2.17 -8.11 17.56
CA SER A 116 1.24 -7.78 16.47
C SER A 116 -0.04 -7.10 16.94
N GLU A 117 -0.61 -7.56 18.06
CA GLU A 117 -1.83 -6.98 18.64
C GLU A 117 -1.59 -5.58 19.20
N GLN A 118 -0.42 -5.34 19.81
CA GLN A 118 -0.05 -4.02 20.31
C GLN A 118 0.18 -3.05 19.15
N LEU A 119 0.85 -3.49 18.08
CA LEU A 119 1.06 -2.69 16.88
C LEU A 119 -0.27 -2.30 16.24
N ARG A 120 -1.20 -3.26 16.06
CA ARG A 120 -2.53 -3.00 15.49
C ARG A 120 -3.30 -1.94 16.29
N LYS A 121 -3.30 -2.05 17.61
CA LYS A 121 -3.91 -1.04 18.50
C LYS A 121 -3.24 0.32 18.39
N ALA A 122 -1.90 0.35 18.33
CA ALA A 122 -1.13 1.56 18.20
C ALA A 122 -1.44 2.29 16.89
N VAL A 123 -1.44 1.57 15.76
CA VAL A 123 -1.79 2.13 14.45
C VAL A 123 -3.23 2.62 14.41
N GLY A 124 -4.19 1.84 14.94
CA GLY A 124 -5.59 2.27 14.99
C GLY A 124 -5.78 3.59 15.73
N LYS A 125 -5.17 3.72 16.92
CA LYS A 125 -5.16 4.98 17.68
C LYS A 125 -4.46 6.10 16.91
N PHE A 126 -3.28 5.82 16.35
CA PHE A 126 -2.51 6.80 15.60
C PHE A 126 -3.32 7.37 14.43
N CYS A 127 -3.85 6.51 13.57
CA CYS A 127 -4.66 6.92 12.43
C CYS A 127 -5.93 7.68 12.85
N GLU A 128 -6.60 7.25 13.93
CA GLU A 128 -7.77 7.98 14.45
C GLU A 128 -7.42 9.42 14.83
N ILE A 129 -6.31 9.65 15.55
CA ILE A 129 -5.94 11.00 16.00
C ILE A 129 -5.42 11.85 14.84
N MET A 130 -4.71 11.22 13.89
CA MET A 130 -4.10 11.91 12.76
C MET A 130 -5.12 12.44 11.73
N TYR A 131 -6.18 11.67 11.48
CA TYR A 131 -7.06 11.88 10.32
C TYR A 131 -8.52 12.17 10.67
N LYS A 132 -8.86 12.30 11.96
CA LYS A 132 -10.19 12.74 12.41
C LYS A 132 -10.26 14.27 12.43
N GLU A 133 -11.27 14.83 11.76
CA GLU A 133 -11.53 16.27 11.77
C GLU A 133 -11.82 16.76 13.21
N GLY A 134 -11.13 17.81 13.65
CA GLY A 134 -11.61 18.66 14.76
C GLY A 134 -10.96 18.54 16.14
N SER A 135 -9.78 17.97 16.31
CA SER A 135 -8.80 18.31 17.37
C SER A 135 -7.70 17.25 17.41
N SER A 136 -6.46 17.63 17.10
CA SER A 136 -5.31 16.85 17.56
C SER A 136 -5.25 17.00 19.07
N ASN A 137 -5.80 16.04 19.83
CA ASN A 137 -5.68 16.09 21.27
C ASN A 137 -4.19 15.87 21.62
N LYS A 138 -3.50 16.95 22.00
CA LYS A 138 -2.08 16.96 22.34
C LYS A 138 -1.74 15.87 23.36
N GLU A 139 -2.65 15.61 24.30
CA GLU A 139 -2.49 14.58 25.33
C GLU A 139 -2.49 13.16 24.74
N GLU A 140 -3.33 12.87 23.74
CA GLU A 140 -3.41 11.55 23.11
C GLU A 140 -2.18 11.27 22.24
N MET A 141 -1.64 12.30 21.56
CA MET A 141 -0.39 12.15 20.83
C MET A 141 0.83 12.00 21.76
N GLU A 142 0.83 12.69 22.90
CA GLU A 142 1.84 12.47 23.96
C GLU A 142 1.75 11.04 24.51
N GLU A 143 0.54 10.50 24.73
CA GLU A 143 0.32 9.10 25.14
C GLU A 143 0.90 8.12 24.11
N ILE A 144 0.60 8.29 22.81
CA ILE A 144 1.16 7.44 21.75
C ILE A 144 2.68 7.51 21.74
N ALA A 145 3.23 8.71 21.76
CA ALA A 145 4.67 8.92 21.71
C ALA A 145 5.37 8.27 22.91
N CYS A 146 4.77 8.33 24.10
CA CYS A 146 5.32 7.70 25.30
C CYS A 146 5.14 6.19 25.37
N ASN A 147 4.09 5.64 24.75
CA ASN A 147 3.83 4.20 24.78
C ASN A 147 4.54 3.44 23.66
N TYR A 148 4.68 4.04 22.48
CA TYR A 148 5.12 3.36 21.25
C TYR A 148 6.36 3.99 20.60
N GLY A 149 6.61 5.28 20.84
CA GLY A 149 7.65 6.06 20.18
C GLY A 149 7.09 7.11 19.22
N PHE A 150 7.92 8.07 18.84
CA PHE A 150 7.59 9.07 17.82
C PHE A 150 8.87 9.55 17.09
N PRO A 151 8.86 9.63 15.74
CA PRO A 151 7.75 9.35 14.82
C PRO A 151 7.39 7.87 14.73
N ILE A 152 6.36 7.51 13.94
CA ILE A 152 5.90 6.11 13.79
C ILE A 152 7.00 5.15 13.31
N ASP A 153 7.99 5.64 12.54
CA ASP A 153 9.17 4.87 12.12
C ASP A 153 10.09 4.44 13.28
N SER A 154 9.98 5.08 14.45
CA SER A 154 10.73 4.72 15.66
C SER A 154 10.14 3.55 16.45
N TRP A 155 8.96 3.08 16.07
CA TRP A 155 8.28 2.01 16.79
C TRP A 155 9.06 0.70 16.69
N ASN A 156 9.25 0.04 17.83
CA ASN A 156 9.99 -1.22 17.87
C ASN A 156 9.07 -2.39 17.46
N VAL A 157 9.06 -2.68 16.16
CA VAL A 157 8.28 -3.77 15.56
C VAL A 157 9.06 -5.08 15.42
N SER A 158 10.27 -5.17 15.98
CA SER A 158 11.15 -6.35 15.82
C SER A 158 10.57 -7.69 16.30
N LYS A 159 9.49 -7.69 17.09
CA LYS A 159 8.78 -8.90 17.55
C LYS A 159 7.45 -9.14 16.86
N VAL A 160 7.09 -8.32 15.89
CA VAL A 160 5.83 -8.43 15.15
C VAL A 160 5.95 -9.56 14.14
N ILE A 161 4.95 -10.44 14.15
CA ILE A 161 4.88 -11.64 13.29
C ILE A 161 3.80 -11.45 12.22
N ASP A 162 2.72 -10.77 12.58
CA ASP A 162 1.57 -10.48 11.74
C ASP A 162 1.38 -8.97 11.58
N MET A 163 1.46 -8.48 10.33
CA MET A 163 1.18 -7.10 9.91
C MET A 163 -0.07 -7.00 9.03
N SER A 164 -0.89 -8.06 8.98
CA SER A 164 -2.05 -8.12 8.10
C SER A 164 -3.01 -6.97 8.37
N GLN A 165 -3.49 -6.29 7.32
CA GLN A 165 -4.46 -5.21 7.38
C GLN A 165 -4.09 -4.04 8.31
N LEU A 166 -2.80 -3.81 8.58
CA LEU A 166 -2.39 -2.80 9.55
C LEU A 166 -2.87 -1.38 9.19
N PHE A 167 -2.82 -1.04 7.91
CA PHE A 167 -3.26 0.24 7.34
C PHE A 167 -4.41 0.06 6.34
N SER A 168 -5.14 -1.06 6.40
CA SER A 168 -6.28 -1.29 5.51
C SER A 168 -7.34 -0.20 5.68
N GLY A 169 -7.79 0.38 4.56
CA GLY A 169 -8.75 1.47 4.50
C GLY A 169 -8.22 2.83 4.96
N GLN A 170 -6.94 2.95 5.32
CA GLN A 170 -6.33 4.22 5.73
C GLN A 170 -5.98 5.08 4.51
N THR A 171 -7.00 5.60 3.83
CA THR A 171 -6.89 6.30 2.54
C THR A 171 -5.73 7.31 2.50
N TYR A 172 -5.59 8.15 3.54
CA TYR A 172 -4.61 9.24 3.59
C TYR A 172 -3.28 8.87 4.29
N PHE A 173 -3.09 7.61 4.69
CA PHE A 173 -1.86 7.21 5.35
C PHE A 173 -0.68 7.26 4.38
N ASN A 174 0.35 8.03 4.73
CA ASN A 174 1.58 8.16 3.95
C ASN A 174 2.78 8.52 4.84
N GLU A 175 2.77 8.11 6.10
CA GLU A 175 3.88 8.38 7.03
C GLU A 175 5.04 7.42 6.77
N TYR A 176 6.28 7.90 6.91
CA TYR A 176 7.47 7.07 6.70
C TYR A 176 7.56 5.94 7.71
N ILE A 177 7.78 4.71 7.24
CA ILE A 177 7.90 3.48 8.04
C ILE A 177 9.04 2.57 7.53
N GLY A 178 9.92 3.09 6.66
CA GLY A 178 11.00 2.31 6.05
C GLY A 178 12.08 1.84 7.04
N SER A 179 12.11 2.38 8.26
CA SER A 179 13.05 1.99 9.33
C SER A 179 12.61 0.77 10.15
N TRP A 180 11.40 0.26 9.93
CA TRP A 180 10.88 -0.87 10.67
C TRP A 180 11.66 -2.17 10.42
N ASP A 181 11.99 -2.88 11.49
CA ASP A 181 12.58 -4.22 11.43
C ASP A 181 11.48 -5.26 11.19
N THR A 182 11.30 -5.64 9.93
CA THR A 182 10.29 -6.61 9.47
C THR A 182 10.79 -8.05 9.42
N SER A 183 12.04 -8.33 9.85
CA SER A 183 12.67 -9.66 9.73
C SER A 183 11.87 -10.80 10.38
N ASN A 184 11.06 -10.52 11.40
CA ASN A 184 10.22 -11.51 12.09
C ASN A 184 8.79 -11.62 11.54
N VAL A 185 8.42 -10.79 10.56
CA VAL A 185 7.09 -10.82 9.96
C VAL A 185 6.92 -12.09 9.13
N ARG A 186 5.71 -12.65 9.17
CA ARG A 186 5.28 -13.85 8.46
C ARG A 186 4.11 -13.56 7.52
N THR A 187 3.26 -12.61 7.84
CA THR A 187 2.13 -12.20 6.97
C THR A 187 2.04 -10.69 6.85
N MET A 188 1.86 -10.23 5.61
CA MET A 188 1.59 -8.83 5.25
C MET A 188 0.27 -8.70 4.47
N GLN A 189 -0.62 -9.68 4.62
CA GLN A 189 -1.90 -9.74 3.89
C GLN A 189 -2.70 -8.44 4.06
N GLY A 190 -3.03 -7.77 2.96
CA GLY A 190 -3.85 -6.56 2.96
C GLY A 190 -3.26 -5.38 3.74
N MET A 191 -1.95 -5.35 4.02
CA MET A 191 -1.35 -4.36 4.93
C MET A 191 -1.68 -2.92 4.55
N PHE A 192 -1.68 -2.59 3.25
CA PHE A 192 -2.02 -1.28 2.68
C PHE A 192 -3.25 -1.33 1.76
N GLU A 193 -4.13 -2.31 1.97
CA GLU A 193 -5.35 -2.44 1.19
C GLU A 193 -6.18 -1.14 1.26
N ASN A 194 -6.50 -0.52 0.13
CA ASN A 194 -7.19 0.77 0.02
C ASN A 194 -6.50 1.95 0.75
N ALA A 195 -5.21 1.85 1.05
CA ALA A 195 -4.40 2.99 1.50
C ALA A 195 -3.97 3.84 0.29
N THR A 196 -4.95 4.48 -0.36
CA THR A 196 -4.83 5.11 -1.68
C THR A 196 -3.60 6.01 -1.83
N TYR A 197 -3.26 6.81 -0.83
CA TYR A 197 -2.14 7.77 -0.88
C TYR A 197 -0.78 7.23 -0.44
N PHE A 198 -0.69 5.96 0.00
CA PHE A 198 0.56 5.40 0.50
C PHE A 198 1.59 5.26 -0.62
N ASN A 199 2.77 5.86 -0.45
CA ASN A 199 3.87 5.81 -1.41
C ASN A 199 5.25 6.03 -0.73
N GLN A 200 5.45 5.51 0.48
CA GLN A 200 6.71 5.66 1.22
C GLN A 200 7.71 4.55 0.90
N ASP A 201 9.01 4.89 0.89
CA ASP A 201 10.09 3.93 0.66
C ASP A 201 10.13 2.86 1.76
N ILE A 202 9.87 1.62 1.33
CA ILE A 202 9.91 0.38 2.13
C ILE A 202 10.83 -0.67 1.48
N GLY A 203 11.69 -0.26 0.53
CA GLY A 203 12.58 -1.18 -0.19
C GLY A 203 13.63 -1.85 0.69
N LYS A 204 13.86 -1.33 1.91
CA LYS A 204 14.80 -1.86 2.91
C LYS A 204 14.20 -2.89 3.86
N TRP A 205 12.90 -3.16 3.76
CA TRP A 205 12.27 -4.18 4.60
C TRP A 205 12.82 -5.56 4.29
N ASP A 206 13.07 -6.32 5.35
CA ASP A 206 13.35 -7.75 5.25
C ASP A 206 12.02 -8.50 5.22
N VAL A 207 11.68 -9.06 4.06
CA VAL A 207 10.46 -9.84 3.84
C VAL A 207 10.75 -11.33 3.61
N SER A 208 11.99 -11.78 3.87
CA SER A 208 12.45 -13.13 3.53
C SER A 208 11.70 -14.25 4.27
N ASN A 209 10.98 -13.92 5.35
CA ASN A 209 10.19 -14.86 6.14
C ASN A 209 8.68 -14.76 5.87
N VAL A 210 8.24 -13.90 4.96
CA VAL A 210 6.82 -13.69 4.68
C VAL A 210 6.29 -14.83 3.81
N PHE A 211 5.17 -15.43 4.19
CA PHE A 211 4.51 -16.52 3.44
C PHE A 211 3.31 -16.03 2.61
N THR A 212 2.72 -14.88 2.95
CA THR A 212 1.59 -14.27 2.23
C THR A 212 1.70 -12.75 2.16
N MET A 213 1.51 -12.24 0.94
CA MET A 213 1.39 -10.83 0.59
C MET A 213 0.07 -10.55 -0.16
N SER A 214 -0.91 -11.45 -0.03
CA SER A 214 -2.21 -11.28 -0.71
C SER A 214 -2.82 -9.92 -0.40
N GLY A 215 -3.21 -9.18 -1.45
CA GLY A 215 -3.83 -7.87 -1.33
C GLY A 215 -2.96 -6.79 -0.68
N MET A 216 -1.65 -6.99 -0.49
CA MET A 216 -0.80 -6.08 0.32
C MET A 216 -0.91 -4.62 -0.12
N PHE A 217 -0.99 -4.36 -1.43
CA PHE A 217 -1.17 -3.03 -2.03
C PHE A 217 -2.47 -2.92 -2.85
N SER A 218 -3.45 -3.79 -2.61
CA SER A 218 -4.72 -3.72 -3.34
C SER A 218 -5.38 -2.35 -3.10
N GLY A 219 -5.71 -1.60 -4.14
CA GLY A 219 -6.27 -0.24 -4.06
C GLY A 219 -5.31 0.85 -3.57
N ALA A 220 -4.01 0.57 -3.39
CA ALA A 220 -2.99 1.56 -3.06
C ALA A 220 -2.57 2.34 -4.33
N GLU A 221 -3.49 3.14 -4.88
CA GLU A 221 -3.37 3.75 -6.21
C GLU A 221 -2.07 4.54 -6.43
N GLN A 222 -1.53 5.18 -5.39
CA GLN A 222 -0.32 6.02 -5.47
C GLN A 222 0.98 5.25 -5.31
N PHE A 223 0.94 3.98 -4.89
CA PHE A 223 2.14 3.22 -4.58
C PHE A 223 2.97 2.94 -5.84
N ASN A 224 4.23 3.40 -5.83
CA ASN A 224 5.18 3.18 -6.93
C ASN A 224 6.64 3.20 -6.43
N GLN A 225 6.89 2.66 -5.24
CA GLN A 225 8.24 2.60 -4.65
C GLN A 225 8.98 1.32 -5.05
N TYR A 226 10.29 1.44 -5.23
CA TYR A 226 11.13 0.31 -5.66
C TYR A 226 11.20 -0.76 -4.57
N ILE A 227 10.76 -1.97 -4.92
CA ILE A 227 10.73 -3.17 -4.07
C ILE A 227 11.40 -4.38 -4.75
N GLY A 228 12.11 -4.17 -5.86
CA GLY A 228 12.81 -5.23 -6.59
C GLY A 228 13.93 -5.92 -5.80
N GLY A 229 14.35 -5.34 -4.67
CA GLY A 229 15.35 -5.92 -3.75
C GLY A 229 14.78 -6.86 -2.68
N TRP A 230 13.46 -7.06 -2.63
CA TRP A 230 12.83 -7.97 -1.67
C TRP A 230 13.10 -9.44 -1.99
N ASP A 231 13.39 -10.23 -0.96
CA ASP A 231 13.44 -11.68 -1.03
C ASP A 231 12.03 -12.25 -0.81
N VAL A 232 11.35 -12.61 -1.91
CA VAL A 232 9.99 -13.17 -1.89
C VAL A 232 9.97 -14.70 -2.05
N SER A 233 11.12 -15.36 -1.95
CA SER A 233 11.28 -16.81 -2.23
C SER A 233 10.44 -17.72 -1.32
N MET A 234 10.01 -17.24 -0.16
CA MET A 234 9.12 -17.97 0.75
C MET A 234 7.62 -17.70 0.54
N VAL A 235 7.25 -16.72 -0.29
CA VAL A 235 5.85 -16.31 -0.46
C VAL A 235 5.09 -17.33 -1.31
N VAL A 236 3.97 -17.83 -0.78
CA VAL A 236 3.06 -18.77 -1.46
C VAL A 236 1.86 -18.04 -2.06
N TYR A 237 1.37 -17.01 -1.36
CA TYR A 237 0.15 -16.29 -1.71
C TYR A 237 0.46 -14.85 -2.12
N MET A 238 0.31 -14.54 -3.40
CA MET A 238 0.48 -13.21 -4.00
C MET A 238 -0.82 -12.66 -4.62
N ALA A 239 -1.95 -13.36 -4.40
CA ALA A 239 -3.25 -12.99 -4.93
C ALA A 239 -3.60 -11.51 -4.69
N GLY A 240 -3.94 -10.77 -5.73
CA GLY A 240 -4.35 -9.37 -5.67
C GLY A 240 -3.29 -8.41 -5.10
N MET A 241 -2.00 -8.78 -5.03
CA MET A 241 -0.98 -7.97 -4.34
C MET A 241 -0.94 -6.51 -4.82
N PHE A 242 -1.10 -6.26 -6.11
CA PHE A 242 -1.16 -4.94 -6.74
C PHE A 242 -2.50 -4.65 -7.43
N GLU A 243 -3.58 -5.34 -7.04
CA GLU A 243 -4.90 -5.10 -7.63
C GLU A 243 -5.30 -3.63 -7.46
N GLY A 244 -5.56 -2.90 -8.54
CA GLY A 244 -5.92 -1.47 -8.49
C GLY A 244 -4.79 -0.53 -8.06
N ALA A 245 -3.54 -0.99 -7.91
CA ALA A 245 -2.38 -0.13 -7.69
C ALA A 245 -1.99 0.59 -9.00
N THR A 246 -2.83 1.53 -9.42
CA THR A 246 -2.85 2.05 -10.81
C THR A 246 -1.54 2.64 -11.29
N ARG A 247 -0.70 3.19 -10.39
CA ARG A 247 0.61 3.80 -10.73
C ARG A 247 1.80 2.85 -10.61
N PHE A 248 1.63 1.65 -10.08
CA PHE A 248 2.75 0.75 -9.81
C PHE A 248 3.41 0.30 -11.12
N ASN A 249 4.70 0.59 -11.27
CA ASN A 249 5.49 0.20 -12.44
C ASN A 249 6.99 0.07 -12.09
N GLN A 250 7.32 -0.56 -10.97
CA GLN A 250 8.69 -0.75 -10.51
C GLN A 250 9.23 -2.14 -10.87
N ASP A 251 10.51 -2.21 -11.21
CA ASP A 251 11.18 -3.45 -11.59
C ASP A 251 11.14 -4.47 -10.44
N ILE A 252 10.52 -5.61 -10.72
CA ILE A 252 10.38 -6.79 -9.86
C ILE A 252 10.80 -8.07 -10.62
N GLY A 253 11.47 -7.93 -11.77
CA GLY A 253 11.86 -9.05 -12.62
C GLY A 253 12.85 -10.01 -11.98
N ASN A 254 13.55 -9.56 -10.93
CA ASN A 254 14.52 -10.36 -10.17
C ASN A 254 13.91 -11.12 -8.96
N TRP A 255 12.60 -11.00 -8.73
CA TRP A 255 11.94 -11.77 -7.67
C TRP A 255 11.99 -13.28 -7.95
N ASP A 256 12.35 -14.05 -6.93
CA ASP A 256 12.19 -15.51 -6.94
C ASP A 256 10.76 -15.86 -6.55
N VAL A 257 9.90 -16.08 -7.54
CA VAL A 257 8.50 -16.47 -7.35
C VAL A 257 8.27 -17.99 -7.44
N SER A 258 9.34 -18.80 -7.44
CA SER A 258 9.25 -20.24 -7.66
C SER A 258 8.41 -20.99 -6.63
N ASN A 259 8.14 -20.41 -5.45
CA ASN A 259 7.30 -20.98 -4.41
C ASN A 259 5.83 -20.51 -4.46
N ALA A 260 5.50 -19.54 -5.31
CA ALA A 260 4.16 -18.98 -5.39
C ALA A 260 3.17 -19.97 -6.03
N GLU A 261 1.99 -20.13 -5.40
CA GLU A 261 0.91 -20.97 -5.90
C GLU A 261 -0.30 -20.15 -6.37
N PHE A 262 -0.52 -18.97 -5.77
CA PHE A 262 -1.68 -18.10 -6.00
C PHE A 262 -1.22 -16.73 -6.50
N MET A 263 -1.49 -16.42 -7.76
CA MET A 263 -1.20 -15.14 -8.42
C MET A 263 -2.45 -14.57 -9.12
N ASP A 264 -3.63 -15.05 -8.75
CA ASP A 264 -4.91 -14.50 -9.19
C ASP A 264 -4.98 -12.99 -8.87
N ASP A 265 -5.47 -12.21 -9.82
CA ASP A 265 -5.66 -10.77 -9.72
C ASP A 265 -4.39 -9.95 -9.38
N MET A 266 -3.18 -10.52 -9.42
CA MET A 266 -1.96 -9.89 -8.90
C MET A 266 -1.71 -8.48 -9.44
N PHE A 267 -1.96 -8.24 -10.73
CA PHE A 267 -1.84 -6.93 -11.39
C PHE A 267 -3.17 -6.43 -11.98
N LYS A 268 -4.30 -6.95 -11.50
CA LYS A 268 -5.61 -6.55 -12.00
C LYS A 268 -5.83 -5.05 -11.80
N GLY A 269 -6.03 -4.30 -12.87
CA GLY A 269 -6.20 -2.85 -12.83
C GLY A 269 -4.92 -2.07 -12.49
N ALA A 270 -3.74 -2.70 -12.46
CA ALA A 270 -2.45 -2.02 -12.37
C ALA A 270 -2.09 -1.40 -13.74
N LYS A 271 -2.81 -0.33 -14.09
CA LYS A 271 -2.84 0.25 -15.45
C LYS A 271 -1.48 0.57 -16.04
N GLU A 272 -0.55 1.04 -15.20
CA GLU A 272 0.79 1.46 -15.62
C GLU A 272 1.84 0.34 -15.65
N PHE A 273 1.53 -0.85 -15.12
CA PHE A 273 2.51 -1.92 -14.97
C PHE A 273 2.95 -2.48 -16.32
N ASN A 274 4.26 -2.43 -16.60
CA ASN A 274 4.85 -2.96 -17.82
C ASN A 274 6.32 -3.38 -17.64
N GLN A 275 6.65 -4.02 -16.52
CA GLN A 275 8.03 -4.44 -16.20
C GLN A 275 8.31 -5.87 -16.62
N ASP A 276 9.55 -6.14 -17.04
CA ASP A 276 9.98 -7.46 -17.51
C ASP A 276 9.93 -8.49 -16.38
N ILE A 277 8.99 -9.42 -16.48
CA ILE A 277 8.79 -10.56 -15.58
C ILE A 277 8.93 -11.89 -16.32
N GLY A 278 9.51 -11.88 -17.53
CA GLY A 278 9.65 -13.06 -18.37
C GLY A 278 10.58 -14.13 -17.77
N ARG A 279 11.39 -13.77 -16.76
CA ARG A 279 12.33 -14.66 -16.06
C ARG A 279 11.75 -15.35 -14.83
N TRP A 280 10.54 -15.03 -14.44
CA TRP A 280 9.89 -15.67 -13.29
C TRP A 280 9.68 -17.17 -13.54
N ASP A 281 10.04 -17.98 -12.55
CA ASP A 281 9.66 -19.40 -12.52
C ASP A 281 8.26 -19.55 -11.95
N VAL A 282 7.27 -19.68 -12.85
CA VAL A 282 5.85 -19.84 -12.48
C VAL A 282 5.41 -21.31 -12.43
N THR A 283 6.33 -22.27 -12.43
CA THR A 283 6.01 -23.71 -12.50
C THR A 283 5.10 -24.19 -11.36
N ASN A 284 5.17 -23.55 -10.19
CA ASN A 284 4.33 -23.88 -9.03
C ASN A 284 3.00 -23.12 -8.97
N VAL A 285 2.78 -22.14 -9.85
CA VAL A 285 1.53 -21.38 -9.87
C VAL A 285 0.38 -22.29 -10.30
N ARG A 286 -0.78 -22.13 -9.65
CA ARG A 286 -2.02 -22.87 -9.92
C ARG A 286 -3.13 -21.95 -10.41
N TYR A 287 -3.14 -20.70 -9.97
CA TYR A 287 -4.20 -19.72 -10.26
C TYR A 287 -3.59 -18.43 -10.81
N MET A 288 -4.01 -18.05 -12.01
CA MET A 288 -3.67 -16.80 -12.70
C MET A 288 -4.95 -16.09 -13.21
N GLU A 289 -6.10 -16.42 -12.64
CA GLU A 289 -7.37 -15.73 -12.91
C GLU A 289 -7.15 -14.22 -12.79
N GLY A 290 -7.53 -13.46 -13.81
CA GLY A 290 -7.46 -12.00 -13.81
C GLY A 290 -6.08 -11.39 -13.58
N MET A 291 -4.98 -12.15 -13.65
CA MET A 291 -3.63 -11.68 -13.26
C MET A 291 -3.24 -10.34 -13.91
N PHE A 292 -3.60 -10.12 -15.17
CA PHE A 292 -3.40 -8.87 -15.92
C PHE A 292 -4.71 -8.24 -16.39
N TYR A 293 -5.85 -8.57 -15.78
CA TYR A 293 -7.14 -7.97 -16.11
C TYR A 293 -7.01 -6.44 -16.02
N GLY A 294 -7.26 -5.69 -17.08
CA GLY A 294 -7.19 -4.22 -17.07
C GLY A 294 -5.79 -3.65 -16.77
N ALA A 295 -4.73 -4.44 -16.89
CA ALA A 295 -3.35 -3.95 -16.90
C ALA A 295 -3.04 -3.35 -18.28
N GLU A 296 -3.62 -2.18 -18.55
CA GLU A 296 -3.75 -1.58 -19.90
C GLU A 296 -2.41 -1.49 -20.66
N LYS A 297 -1.30 -1.20 -19.97
CA LYS A 297 0.04 -1.04 -20.58
C LYS A 297 0.91 -2.30 -20.62
N PHE A 298 0.46 -3.42 -20.05
CA PHE A 298 1.29 -4.61 -19.94
C PHE A 298 1.52 -5.26 -21.32
N ASN A 299 2.77 -5.32 -21.77
CA ASN A 299 3.16 -5.92 -23.04
C ASN A 299 4.55 -6.57 -23.00
N GLN A 300 4.90 -7.21 -21.87
CA GLN A 300 6.20 -7.86 -21.69
C GLN A 300 6.16 -9.33 -22.08
N TYR A 301 7.28 -9.82 -22.63
CA TYR A 301 7.37 -11.18 -23.13
C TYR A 301 7.32 -12.21 -21.98
N ILE A 302 6.28 -13.02 -21.98
CA ILE A 302 6.04 -14.11 -21.01
C ILE A 302 5.87 -15.48 -21.68
N GLY A 303 6.17 -15.59 -22.97
CA GLY A 303 6.08 -16.84 -23.72
C GLY A 303 7.03 -17.94 -23.22
N GLY A 304 8.02 -17.59 -22.41
CA GLY A 304 8.95 -18.52 -21.76
C GLY A 304 8.43 -19.16 -20.46
N TRP A 305 7.29 -18.70 -19.94
CA TRP A 305 6.71 -19.25 -18.71
C TRP A 305 6.26 -20.70 -18.86
N ASN A 306 6.54 -21.52 -17.85
CA ASN A 306 6.02 -22.88 -17.75
C ASN A 306 4.66 -22.88 -17.02
N VAL A 307 3.58 -22.83 -17.80
CA VAL A 307 2.20 -22.78 -17.29
C VAL A 307 1.51 -24.15 -17.20
N SER A 308 2.25 -25.25 -17.38
CA SER A 308 1.70 -26.62 -17.49
C SER A 308 0.95 -27.12 -16.25
N TYR A 309 1.06 -26.44 -15.10
CA TYR A 309 0.32 -26.77 -13.87
C TYR A 309 -0.78 -25.75 -13.51
N VAL A 310 -0.94 -24.67 -14.29
CA VAL A 310 -1.98 -23.68 -14.06
C VAL A 310 -3.35 -24.33 -14.34
N ARG A 311 -4.33 -23.99 -13.50
CA ARG A 311 -5.69 -24.54 -13.57
C ARG A 311 -6.70 -23.49 -14.02
N ASP A 312 -6.46 -22.21 -13.74
CA ASP A 312 -7.37 -21.12 -14.06
C ASP A 312 -6.61 -19.93 -14.65
N MET A 313 -7.04 -19.49 -15.83
CA MET A 313 -6.59 -18.28 -16.52
C MET A 313 -7.78 -17.43 -16.98
N SER A 314 -8.95 -17.59 -16.34
CA SER A 314 -10.14 -16.81 -16.67
C SER A 314 -9.83 -15.32 -16.56
N GLY A 315 -10.19 -14.57 -17.60
CA GLY A 315 -9.95 -13.13 -17.68
C GLY A 315 -8.48 -12.68 -17.54
N MET A 316 -7.48 -13.56 -17.67
CA MET A 316 -6.07 -13.25 -17.39
C MET A 316 -5.58 -11.98 -18.13
N PHE A 317 -6.00 -11.77 -19.37
CA PHE A 317 -5.70 -10.58 -20.19
C PHE A 317 -6.94 -9.77 -20.55
N ARG A 318 -8.06 -9.94 -19.83
CA ARG A 318 -9.29 -9.20 -20.10
C ARG A 318 -9.04 -7.71 -19.97
N ASN A 319 -9.33 -6.92 -21.00
CA ASN A 319 -9.02 -5.48 -21.08
C ASN A 319 -7.52 -5.13 -20.92
N ALA A 320 -6.59 -6.07 -21.15
CA ALA A 320 -5.15 -5.77 -21.26
C ALA A 320 -4.86 -5.20 -22.66
N LEU A 321 -5.18 -3.91 -22.83
CA LEU A 321 -5.32 -3.26 -24.15
C LEU A 321 -4.12 -3.46 -25.08
N THR A 322 -2.90 -3.40 -24.54
CA THR A 322 -1.65 -3.42 -25.34
C THR A 322 -0.96 -4.79 -25.43
N PHE A 323 -1.48 -5.82 -24.74
CA PHE A 323 -0.80 -7.12 -24.68
C PHE A 323 -0.82 -7.82 -26.04
N ASN A 324 0.35 -8.08 -26.61
CA ASN A 324 0.47 -8.78 -27.90
C ASN A 324 1.75 -9.62 -28.02
N GLN A 325 2.12 -10.33 -26.95
CA GLN A 325 3.34 -11.15 -26.92
C GLN A 325 3.08 -12.61 -27.26
N ASP A 326 4.01 -13.25 -27.97
CA ASP A 326 3.90 -14.66 -28.37
C ASP A 326 3.86 -15.59 -27.15
N ILE A 327 2.71 -16.24 -26.97
CA ILE A 327 2.39 -17.24 -25.96
C ILE A 327 1.93 -18.57 -26.58
N GLY A 328 2.12 -18.74 -27.89
CA GLY A 328 1.66 -19.92 -28.64
C GLY A 328 2.33 -21.23 -28.21
N ARG A 329 3.44 -21.15 -27.46
CA ARG A 329 4.20 -22.29 -26.92
C ARG A 329 3.77 -22.75 -25.53
N TRP A 330 2.84 -22.07 -24.89
CA TRP A 330 2.34 -22.48 -23.58
C TRP A 330 1.66 -23.85 -23.64
N ASP A 331 2.01 -24.72 -22.69
CA ASP A 331 1.28 -25.96 -22.45
C ASP A 331 0.07 -25.67 -21.55
N VAL A 332 -1.09 -25.56 -22.18
CA VAL A 332 -2.37 -25.26 -21.50
C VAL A 332 -3.19 -26.51 -21.17
N SER A 333 -2.61 -27.71 -21.31
CA SER A 333 -3.35 -28.98 -21.19
C SER A 333 -3.95 -29.27 -19.80
N SER A 334 -3.49 -28.55 -18.77
CA SER A 334 -3.99 -28.61 -17.38
C SER A 334 -5.07 -27.58 -17.05
N LEU A 335 -5.33 -26.60 -17.93
CA LEU A 335 -6.35 -25.57 -17.68
C LEU A 335 -7.73 -26.21 -17.53
N ARG A 336 -8.49 -25.68 -16.59
CA ARG A 336 -9.89 -26.03 -16.33
C ARG A 336 -10.82 -24.90 -16.74
N GLU A 337 -10.37 -23.67 -16.56
CA GLU A 337 -11.10 -22.45 -16.87
C GLU A 337 -10.20 -21.46 -17.61
N MET A 338 -10.71 -20.89 -18.70
CA MET A 338 -10.04 -19.88 -19.54
C MET A 338 -11.06 -18.87 -20.10
N SER A 339 -12.21 -18.76 -19.43
CA SER A 339 -13.31 -17.90 -19.87
C SER A 339 -12.84 -16.45 -19.99
N GLU A 340 -13.27 -15.75 -21.04
CA GLU A 340 -13.00 -14.31 -21.23
C GLU A 340 -11.50 -13.91 -21.23
N MET A 341 -10.56 -14.86 -21.40
CA MET A 341 -9.12 -14.63 -21.22
C MET A 341 -8.58 -13.42 -21.99
N PHE A 342 -9.10 -13.18 -23.21
CA PHE A 342 -8.70 -12.07 -24.09
C PHE A 342 -9.86 -11.10 -24.39
N GLU A 343 -10.95 -11.13 -23.62
CA GLU A 343 -12.06 -10.20 -23.84
C GLU A 343 -11.57 -8.75 -23.69
N GLY A 344 -11.68 -7.93 -24.74
CA GLY A 344 -11.20 -6.54 -24.72
C GLY A 344 -9.66 -6.37 -24.77
N ALA A 345 -8.89 -7.43 -25.03
CA ALA A 345 -7.46 -7.31 -25.34
C ALA A 345 -7.27 -6.83 -26.79
N GLU A 346 -7.36 -5.52 -27.01
CA GLU A 346 -7.52 -4.90 -28.34
C GLU A 346 -6.37 -5.22 -29.32
N GLU A 347 -5.13 -5.26 -28.84
CA GLU A 347 -3.95 -5.50 -29.69
C GLU A 347 -3.60 -6.98 -29.87
N PHE A 348 -4.24 -7.91 -29.14
CA PHE A 348 -3.84 -9.32 -29.15
C PHE A 348 -4.17 -9.99 -30.48
N ASN A 349 -3.13 -10.45 -31.20
CA ASN A 349 -3.26 -11.11 -32.50
C ASN A 349 -2.31 -12.29 -32.72
N GLN A 350 -1.80 -12.89 -31.63
CA GLN A 350 -0.83 -13.98 -31.70
C GLN A 350 -1.46 -15.33 -32.05
N ASP A 351 -0.66 -16.22 -32.65
CA ASP A 351 -1.10 -17.57 -33.00
C ASP A 351 -1.14 -18.49 -31.77
N ILE A 352 -2.34 -18.85 -31.35
CA ILE A 352 -2.64 -19.80 -30.27
C ILE A 352 -3.28 -21.09 -30.80
N GLY A 353 -3.23 -21.35 -32.11
CA GLY A 353 -3.85 -22.53 -32.73
C GLY A 353 -3.28 -23.87 -32.28
N ASN A 354 -2.09 -23.86 -31.66
CA ASN A 354 -1.43 -25.06 -31.12
C ASN A 354 -1.87 -25.41 -29.69
N TRP A 355 -2.69 -24.57 -29.04
CA TRP A 355 -3.16 -24.83 -27.69
C TRP A 355 -4.12 -26.02 -27.65
N ASN A 356 -3.76 -27.05 -26.88
CA ASN A 356 -4.59 -28.25 -26.73
C ASN A 356 -5.63 -28.06 -25.62
N ILE A 357 -6.81 -27.56 -25.99
CA ILE A 357 -7.93 -27.26 -25.09
C ILE A 357 -8.90 -28.44 -24.85
N PHE A 358 -8.60 -29.64 -25.35
CA PHE A 358 -9.57 -30.75 -25.46
C PHE A 358 -9.70 -31.68 -24.24
N ASN A 359 -9.22 -31.29 -23.06
CA ASN A 359 -9.23 -32.20 -21.90
C ASN A 359 -10.52 -32.23 -21.06
N TYR A 360 -11.57 -31.49 -21.42
CA TYR A 360 -12.90 -31.70 -20.83
C TYR A 360 -13.97 -31.83 -21.91
N GLY A 361 -14.52 -33.04 -22.00
CA GLY A 361 -15.64 -33.36 -22.87
C GLY A 361 -16.89 -32.56 -22.54
N MET A 362 -17.55 -32.11 -23.60
CA MET A 362 -19.01 -31.96 -23.72
C MET A 362 -19.78 -31.49 -22.47
N TYR A 363 -19.99 -30.19 -22.33
CA TYR A 363 -21.33 -29.60 -22.20
C TYR A 363 -21.31 -28.25 -22.92
N GLY A 364 -22.35 -27.95 -23.70
CA GLY A 364 -22.41 -26.81 -24.63
C GLY A 364 -22.35 -25.45 -23.92
N SER A 365 -22.12 -24.34 -24.61
CA SER A 365 -22.77 -23.92 -25.85
C SER A 365 -22.00 -22.79 -26.53
N ASN A 366 -21.97 -22.85 -27.87
CA ASN A 366 -21.94 -21.77 -28.87
C ASN A 366 -21.72 -20.32 -28.40
N GLY A 367 -20.80 -19.63 -29.10
CA GLY A 367 -20.80 -18.18 -29.22
C GLY A 367 -19.44 -17.65 -29.60
#